data_AF-A0A9W9V9D0-F1
#
_entry.id   AF-A0A9W9V9D0-F1
#
_cell.length_a   1.000
_cell.length_b   1.000
_cell.length_c   1.000
_cell.angle_alpha   90.00
_cell.angle_beta   90.00
_cell.angle_gamma   90.00
#
_symmetry.space_group_name_H-M   'P 1'
#
loop_
_entity.id
_entity.type
_entity.pdbx_description
1 polymer ?
#
loop_
_entity_poly.entity_id
_entity_poly.type
_entity_poly.pdbx_seq_one_letter_code
_entity_poly.pdbx_strand_id
1 'polypeptide(L)'
;MANNSDASPSQDEFPLRGDLRRMMDQNPLPMLTPGLVDPAIMAGDAATKEAQLVLNTVNTALAVDDGESLAGCFFASQAYWKDQLALTYHLRTFESPRIIAASLLETKTLRAVNGEITLDGAAMFLPATPVLVSKRLA
;
A
#
# COMPACT_ATOMS: atom_id res chain seq x y z
N MET A 1 -26.23 -36.38 -27.86
CA MET A 1 -25.91 -36.30 -26.42
C MET A 1 -24.58 -35.58 -26.32
N ALA A 2 -24.39 -34.41 -25.70
CA ALA A 2 -25.24 -33.59 -24.83
C ALA A 2 -25.00 -32.11 -25.18
N ASN A 3 -26.08 -31.31 -25.22
CA ASN A 3 -26.04 -29.86 -25.24
C ASN A 3 -25.77 -29.39 -23.81
N ASN A 4 -24.58 -28.86 -23.52
CA ASN A 4 -24.37 -28.09 -22.30
C ASN A 4 -24.87 -26.66 -22.55
N SER A 5 -26.18 -26.51 -22.37
CA SER A 5 -26.82 -25.24 -22.05
C SER A 5 -26.39 -24.83 -20.64
N ASP A 6 -25.28 -24.13 -20.50
CA ASP A 6 -24.94 -23.46 -19.24
C ASP A 6 -25.60 -22.08 -19.19
N ALA A 7 -26.78 -22.12 -18.59
CA ALA A 7 -27.43 -21.12 -17.74
C ALA A 7 -27.32 -19.64 -18.11
N SER A 8 -28.50 -19.04 -18.37
CA SER A 8 -28.76 -17.62 -18.15
C SER A 8 -28.23 -17.18 -16.77
N PRO A 9 -27.67 -15.95 -16.64
CA PRO A 9 -27.19 -15.47 -15.36
C PRO A 9 -28.37 -15.46 -14.38
N SER A 10 -28.30 -16.29 -13.34
CA SER A 10 -29.25 -16.23 -12.24
C SER A 10 -29.20 -14.82 -11.67
N GLN A 11 -30.34 -14.14 -11.58
CA GLN A 11 -30.48 -12.80 -10.99
C GLN A 11 -30.14 -12.74 -9.48
N ASP A 12 -29.61 -13.84 -8.92
CA ASP A 12 -29.36 -14.03 -7.49
C ASP A 12 -27.87 -13.97 -7.08
N GLU A 13 -26.91 -13.83 -8.00
CA GLU A 13 -25.48 -13.73 -7.62
C GLU A 13 -25.15 -12.29 -7.17
N PHE A 14 -25.18 -12.06 -5.85
CA PHE A 14 -24.71 -10.82 -5.22
C PHE A 14 -23.59 -11.09 -4.20
N PRO A 15 -22.45 -10.37 -4.28
CA PRO A 15 -22.12 -9.42 -5.33
C PRO A 15 -21.88 -10.11 -6.69
N LEU A 16 -22.08 -9.36 -7.77
CA LEU A 16 -21.75 -9.82 -9.13
C LEU A 16 -20.31 -10.33 -9.18
N ARG A 17 -20.04 -11.36 -10.00
CA ARG A 17 -18.67 -11.79 -10.29
C ARG A 17 -17.84 -10.60 -10.77
N GLY A 18 -16.81 -10.27 -10.01
CA GLY A 18 -15.81 -9.29 -10.41
C GLY A 18 -14.82 -9.89 -11.38
N ASP A 19 -14.49 -9.14 -12.43
CA ASP A 19 -13.32 -9.44 -13.26
C ASP A 19 -12.07 -8.85 -12.59
N LEU A 20 -11.30 -9.71 -11.93
CA LEU A 20 -10.07 -9.31 -11.23
C LEU A 20 -9.04 -8.68 -12.17
N ARG A 21 -8.97 -9.10 -13.44
CA ARG A 21 -8.03 -8.53 -14.41
C ARG A 21 -8.43 -7.09 -14.73
N ARG A 22 -9.71 -6.89 -15.01
CA ARG A 22 -10.25 -5.54 -15.22
C ARG A 22 -10.04 -4.64 -14.00
N MET A 23 -10.19 -5.18 -12.78
CA MET A 23 -9.93 -4.41 -11.56
C MET A 23 -8.46 -4.02 -11.41
N MET A 24 -7.52 -4.91 -11.76
CA MET A 24 -6.10 -4.60 -11.80
C MET A 24 -5.74 -3.59 -12.89
N ASP A 25 -6.40 -3.64 -14.05
CA ASP A 25 -6.21 -2.65 -15.12
C ASP A 25 -6.74 -1.27 -14.70
N GLN A 26 -7.80 -1.23 -13.90
CA GLN A 26 -8.41 0.01 -13.41
C GLN A 26 -7.61 0.63 -12.25
N ASN A 27 -7.08 -0.18 -11.34
CA ASN A 27 -6.29 0.27 -10.19
C ASN A 27 -5.01 -0.58 -10.10
N PRO A 28 -4.01 -0.29 -10.95
CA PRO A 28 -2.77 -1.05 -10.94
C PRO A 28 -2.03 -0.84 -9.63
N LEU A 29 -1.35 -1.88 -9.14
CA LEU A 29 -0.43 -1.73 -8.03
C LEU A 29 0.69 -0.75 -8.41
N PRO A 30 1.20 0.05 -7.47
CA PRO A 30 2.33 0.91 -7.73
C PRO A 30 3.51 0.11 -8.29
N MET A 31 4.08 0.64 -9.36
CA MET A 31 5.30 0.13 -9.98
C MET A 31 6.39 1.19 -9.86
N LEU A 32 7.45 0.85 -9.14
CA LEU A 32 8.68 1.64 -9.16
C LEU A 32 9.44 1.33 -10.44
N THR A 33 9.86 2.38 -11.15
CA THR A 33 10.70 2.22 -12.34
C THR A 33 11.97 1.44 -11.99
N PRO A 34 12.33 0.39 -12.73
CA PRO A 34 13.58 -0.32 -12.50
C PRO A 34 14.77 0.64 -12.51
N GLY A 35 15.66 0.52 -11.52
CA GLY A 35 16.81 1.42 -11.38
C GLY A 35 16.51 2.80 -10.78
N LEU A 36 15.27 3.06 -10.34
CA LEU A 36 14.94 4.29 -9.60
C LEU A 36 15.79 4.45 -8.33
N VAL A 37 16.06 3.33 -7.64
CA VAL A 37 16.96 3.25 -6.50
C VAL A 37 18.06 2.26 -6.83
N ASP A 38 19.31 2.68 -6.70
CA ASP A 38 20.45 1.78 -6.80
C ASP A 38 20.54 0.93 -5.52
N PRO A 39 20.41 -0.40 -5.57
CA PRO A 39 20.53 -1.24 -4.38
C PRO A 39 21.90 -1.11 -3.68
N ALA A 40 22.96 -0.76 -4.42
CA ALA A 40 24.31 -0.65 -3.86
C ALA A 40 24.42 0.50 -2.85
N ILE A 41 23.66 1.59 -3.03
CA ILE A 41 23.65 2.72 -2.07
C ILE A 41 22.81 2.44 -0.82
N MET A 42 22.02 1.36 -0.82
CA MET A 42 21.19 0.92 0.31
C MET A 42 21.86 -0.18 1.16
N ALA A 43 23.16 -0.43 0.96
CA ALA A 43 23.92 -1.43 1.70
C ALA A 43 24.24 -0.99 3.14
N GLY A 44 24.49 -1.97 4.02
CA GLY A 44 24.86 -1.70 5.41
C GLY A 44 23.73 -1.04 6.21
N ASP A 45 24.03 0.08 6.87
CA ASP A 45 23.08 0.82 7.70
C ASP A 45 22.28 1.89 6.94
N ALA A 46 22.54 2.07 5.64
CA ALA A 46 21.90 3.12 4.82
C ALA A 46 20.38 2.98 4.79
N ALA A 47 19.86 1.77 4.56
CA ALA A 47 18.42 1.52 4.58
C ALA A 47 17.77 1.89 5.93
N THR A 48 18.47 1.65 7.04
CA THR A 48 17.98 2.01 8.38
C THR A 48 17.96 3.52 8.58
N LYS A 49 19.00 4.23 8.10
CA LYS A 49 19.07 5.70 8.17
C LYS A 49 17.95 6.37 7.37
N GLU A 50 17.72 5.91 6.14
CA GLU A 50 16.64 6.43 5.30
C GLU A 50 15.25 6.16 5.89
N ALA A 51 15.02 4.94 6.40
CA ALA A 51 13.78 4.60 7.08
C ALA A 51 13.56 5.47 8.32
N GLN A 52 14.60 5.70 9.13
CA GLN A 52 14.53 6.56 10.31
C GLN A 52 14.25 8.02 9.94
N LEU A 53 14.85 8.53 8.86
CA LEU A 53 14.62 9.89 8.38
C LEU A 53 13.14 10.10 8.02
N VAL A 54 12.56 9.17 7.26
CA VAL A 54 11.13 9.22 6.91
C VAL A 54 10.25 9.11 8.17
N LEU A 55 10.57 8.21 9.10
CA LEU A 55 9.81 8.06 10.34
C LEU A 55 9.87 9.31 11.22
N ASN A 56 11.00 10.01 11.28
CA ASN A 56 11.11 11.27 12.01
C ASN A 56 10.14 12.32 11.44
N THR A 57 10.06 12.43 10.11
CA THR A 57 9.09 13.33 9.46
C THR A 57 7.65 12.90 9.74
N VAL A 58 7.35 11.59 9.62
CA VAL A 58 6.02 11.05 9.91
C VAL A 58 5.60 11.32 11.36
N ASN A 59 6.46 11.02 12.34
CA ASN A 59 6.19 11.25 13.75
C ASN A 59 6.01 12.74 14.06
N THR A 60 6.85 13.60 13.49
CA THR A 60 6.71 15.06 13.65
C THR A 60 5.37 15.54 13.11
N ALA A 61 5.03 15.14 11.89
CA ALA A 61 3.78 15.52 11.24
C ALA A 61 2.56 14.99 12.01
N LEU A 62 2.62 13.75 12.49
CA LEU A 62 1.58 13.18 13.35
C LEU A 62 1.47 13.94 14.67
N ALA A 63 2.57 14.31 15.33
CA ALA A 63 2.55 14.97 16.63
C ALA A 63 1.83 16.32 16.61
N VAL A 64 1.95 17.07 15.50
CA VAL A 64 1.35 18.40 15.34
C VAL A 64 0.14 18.43 14.39
N ASP A 65 -0.38 17.25 14.01
CA ASP A 65 -1.50 17.08 13.09
C ASP A 65 -1.31 17.76 11.72
N ASP A 66 -0.08 17.78 11.20
CA ASP A 66 0.30 18.36 9.91
C ASP A 66 0.07 17.36 8.76
N GLY A 67 -1.12 17.45 8.16
CA GLY A 67 -1.49 16.62 7.02
C GLY A 67 -0.68 16.89 5.74
N GLU A 68 -0.10 18.08 5.57
CA GLU A 68 0.67 18.40 4.36
C GLU A 68 2.05 17.75 4.41
N SER A 69 2.77 17.91 5.53
CA SER A 69 4.05 17.24 5.75
C SER A 69 3.90 15.72 5.72
N LEU A 70 2.82 15.19 6.30
CA LEU A 70 2.53 13.76 6.28
C LEU A 70 2.24 13.26 4.85
N ALA A 71 1.46 14.01 4.06
CA ALA A 71 1.22 13.68 2.66
C ALA A 71 2.52 13.68 1.83
N GLY A 72 3.46 14.59 2.15
CA GLY A 72 4.77 14.67 1.50
C GLY A 72 5.65 13.43 1.66
N CYS A 73 5.39 12.57 2.65
CA CYS A 73 6.10 11.31 2.84
C CYS A 73 5.72 10.21 1.83
N PHE A 74 4.63 10.39 1.07
CA PHE A 74 4.15 9.39 0.12
C PHE A 74 4.57 9.73 -1.32
N PHE A 75 4.73 8.69 -2.13
CA PHE A 75 5.11 8.85 -3.52
C PHE A 75 3.98 9.53 -4.32
N ALA A 76 4.20 10.76 -4.78
CA ALA A 76 3.13 11.64 -5.27
C ALA A 76 2.33 11.07 -6.46
N SER A 77 2.97 10.31 -7.35
CA SER A 77 2.33 9.79 -8.57
C SER A 77 1.65 8.44 -8.39
N GLN A 78 2.04 7.64 -7.38
CA GLN A 78 1.55 6.27 -7.20
C GLN A 78 1.50 5.91 -5.70
N ALA A 79 0.96 6.81 -4.88
CA ALA A 79 0.81 6.54 -3.47
C ALA A 79 -0.14 5.36 -3.26
N TYR A 80 0.20 4.49 -2.31
CA TYR A 80 -0.62 3.33 -1.98
C TYR A 80 -0.41 2.99 -0.52
N TRP A 81 -1.50 2.97 0.23
CA TRP A 81 -1.52 2.53 1.61
C TRP A 81 -2.62 1.51 1.79
N LYS A 82 -2.22 0.33 2.26
CA LYS A 82 -3.16 -0.69 2.69
C LYS A 82 -3.15 -0.75 4.20
N ASP A 83 -4.27 -0.36 4.80
CA ASP A 83 -4.48 -0.47 6.24
C ASP A 83 -4.73 -1.94 6.57
N GLN A 84 -3.65 -2.71 6.69
CA GLN A 84 -3.66 -4.11 7.18
C GLN A 84 -3.40 -4.21 8.68
N LEU A 85 -3.11 -3.08 9.33
CA LEU A 85 -2.90 -3.05 10.77
C LEU A 85 -4.22 -3.35 11.48
N ALA A 86 -4.15 -4.21 12.50
CA ALA A 86 -5.25 -4.59 13.40
C ALA A 86 -5.92 -3.42 14.15
N LEU A 87 -5.53 -2.17 13.85
CA LEU A 87 -6.10 -0.96 14.38
C LEU A 87 -7.52 -0.74 13.86
N THR A 88 -7.89 -1.23 12.68
CA THR A 88 -9.29 -1.22 12.25
C THR A 88 -9.68 -2.60 11.73
N TYR A 89 -10.88 -3.10 12.07
CA TYR A 89 -11.45 -4.31 11.47
C TYR A 89 -11.74 -4.14 9.96
N HIS A 90 -11.37 -3.01 9.36
CA HIS A 90 -11.65 -2.64 7.99
C HIS A 90 -10.37 -2.71 7.15
N LEU A 91 -10.36 -3.58 6.14
CA LEU A 91 -9.35 -3.53 5.09
C LEU A 91 -9.63 -2.32 4.21
N ARG A 92 -8.88 -1.23 4.40
CA ARG A 92 -8.98 -0.01 3.59
C ARG A 92 -7.75 0.10 2.71
N THR A 93 -7.96 0.55 1.48
CA THR A 93 -6.89 0.89 0.54
C THR A 93 -7.06 2.36 0.16
N PHE A 94 -5.98 3.12 0.23
CA PHE A 94 -5.94 4.54 -0.12
C PHE A 94 -4.84 4.77 -1.15
N GLU A 95 -5.15 5.52 -2.20
CA GLU A 95 -4.28 5.68 -3.37
C GLU A 95 -3.82 7.13 -3.60
N SER A 96 -4.11 8.03 -2.64
CA SER A 96 -3.76 9.45 -2.71
C SER A 96 -2.98 9.85 -1.46
N PRO A 97 -1.83 10.56 -1.59
CA PRO A 97 -1.06 11.04 -0.43
C PRO A 97 -1.92 11.77 0.60
N ARG A 98 -2.82 12.64 0.13
CA ARG A 98 -3.70 13.44 0.98
C ARG A 98 -4.72 12.58 1.72
N ILE A 99 -5.30 11.59 1.03
CA ILE A 99 -6.27 10.67 1.65
C ILE A 99 -5.58 9.78 2.67
N ILE A 100 -4.37 9.30 2.37
CA ILE A 100 -3.57 8.51 3.31
C ILE A 100 -3.27 9.33 4.57
N ALA A 101 -2.75 10.56 4.41
CA ALA A 101 -2.45 11.44 5.53
C ALA A 101 -3.67 11.73 6.41
N ALA A 102 -4.80 12.10 5.79
CA ALA A 102 -6.06 12.32 6.53
C ALA A 102 -6.51 11.07 7.29
N SER A 103 -6.41 9.89 6.66
CA SER A 103 -6.80 8.61 7.27
C SER A 103 -5.90 8.22 8.45
N LEU A 104 -4.60 8.53 8.37
CA LEU A 104 -3.66 8.30 9.47
C LEU A 104 -3.92 9.23 10.65
N LEU A 105 -4.20 10.51 10.41
CA LEU A 105 -4.55 11.48 11.46
C LEU A 105 -5.87 11.14 12.15
N GLU A 106 -6.88 10.76 11.37
CA GLU A 106 -8.14 10.25 11.91
C GLU A 106 -7.90 8.99 12.76
N THR A 107 -7.11 8.04 12.26
CA THR A 107 -6.81 6.79 12.98
C THR A 107 -6.03 7.04 14.27
N LYS A 108 -5.04 7.94 14.25
CA LYS A 108 -4.31 8.40 15.45
C LYS A 108 -5.29 8.85 16.53
N THR A 109 -6.24 9.71 16.15
CA THR A 109 -7.28 10.24 17.05
C THR A 109 -8.20 9.14 17.57
N LEU A 110 -8.76 8.32 16.68
CA LEU A 110 -9.71 7.24 17.02
C LEU A 110 -9.10 6.14 17.89
N ARG A 111 -7.78 6.03 17.93
CA ARG A 111 -7.05 4.99 18.66
C ARG A 111 -6.21 5.51 19.81
N ALA A 112 -6.24 6.82 20.06
CA ALA A 112 -5.42 7.47 21.07
C ALA A 112 -3.96 7.01 20.98
N VAL A 113 -3.42 6.95 19.75
CA VAL A 113 -2.03 6.56 19.53
C VAL A 113 -1.15 7.64 20.15
N ASN A 114 -0.60 7.31 21.31
CA ASN A 114 0.27 8.18 22.09
C ASN A 114 1.69 7.62 21.98
N GLY A 115 2.60 8.39 21.38
CA GLY A 115 4.00 8.01 21.20
C GLY A 115 4.44 8.05 19.74
N GLU A 116 5.66 7.58 19.52
CA GLU A 116 6.32 7.59 18.21
C GLU A 116 6.27 6.21 17.56
N ILE A 117 6.12 6.20 16.24
CA ILE A 117 6.35 5.02 15.41
C ILE A 117 7.86 4.80 15.34
N THR A 118 8.33 3.61 15.71
CA THR A 118 9.76 3.29 15.80
C THR A 118 10.11 2.09 14.92
N LEU A 119 11.38 1.98 14.54
CA LEU A 119 11.91 0.78 13.90
C LEU A 119 12.16 -0.28 14.96
N ASP A 120 11.63 -1.48 14.74
CA ASP A 120 12.02 -2.67 15.49
C ASP A 120 13.10 -3.42 14.70
N GLY A 121 14.36 -3.23 15.11
CA GLY A 121 15.53 -3.80 14.44
C GLY A 121 16.02 -2.98 13.23
N ALA A 122 16.91 -3.60 12.45
CA ALA A 122 17.51 -2.98 11.27
C ALA A 122 16.56 -3.05 10.06
N ALA A 123 16.43 -1.95 9.34
CA ALA A 123 15.67 -1.93 8.10
C ALA A 123 16.45 -2.63 6.98
N MET A 124 15.73 -3.38 6.14
CA MET A 124 16.28 -4.05 4.95
C MET A 124 15.68 -3.45 3.69
N PHE A 125 16.52 -3.07 2.74
CA PHE A 125 16.05 -2.67 1.41
C PHE A 125 15.84 -3.91 0.55
N LEU A 126 14.58 -4.16 0.17
CA LEU A 126 14.19 -5.28 -0.68
C LEU A 126 13.62 -4.74 -2.01
N PRO A 127 14.35 -4.83 -3.13
CA PRO A 127 13.81 -4.48 -4.43
C PRO A 127 12.80 -5.56 -4.85
N ALA A 128 11.55 -5.43 -4.42
CA ALA A 128 10.47 -6.32 -4.81
C ALA A 128 9.85 -5.83 -6.13
N THR A 129 9.97 -6.62 -7.20
CA THR A 129 9.16 -6.45 -8.41
C THR A 129 8.00 -7.43 -8.35
N PRO A 130 6.73 -6.99 -8.48
CA PRO A 130 5.63 -7.91 -8.65
C PRO A 130 5.67 -8.45 -10.09
N VAL A 131 6.47 -9.48 -10.34
CA VAL A 131 6.38 -10.20 -11.62
C VAL A 131 5.40 -11.35 -11.45
N LEU A 132 4.18 -11.20 -11.98
CA LEU A 132 3.28 -12.32 -12.20
C LEU A 132 3.87 -13.18 -13.32
N VAL A 133 4.56 -14.26 -12.93
CA VAL A 133 5.10 -15.22 -13.90
C VAL A 133 3.92 -15.98 -14.51
N SER A 134 3.54 -15.64 -15.75
CA SER A 134 2.63 -16.48 -16.54
C SER A 134 3.38 -17.74 -16.94
N LYS A 135 3.32 -18.78 -16.09
CA LYS A 135 3.64 -20.13 -16.55
C LYS A 135 2.50 -20.57 -17.48
N ARG A 136 2.64 -20.35 -18.78
CA ARG A 136 1.95 -21.21 -19.75
C ARG A 136 2.57 -22.60 -19.62
N LEU A 137 1.81 -23.53 -19.05
CA LEU A 137 2.07 -24.95 -19.23
C LEU A 137 1.90 -25.23 -20.73
N ALA A 138 2.99 -25.64 -21.37
CA ALA A 138 2.99 -26.25 -22.68
C ALA A 138 2.55 -27.72 -22.54
#